data_AF-A0A7V4Q4W5-F1
#
_entry.id   AF-A0A7V4Q4W5-F1
#
_cell.length_a   1.000
_cell.length_b   1.000
_cell.length_c   1.000
_cell.angle_alpha   90.00
_cell.angle_beta   90.00
_cell.angle_gamma   90.00
#
_symmetry.space_group_name_H-M   'P 1'
#
loop_
_entity.id
_entity.type
_entity.pdbx_description
1 polymer ?
#
loop_
_entity_poly.entity_id
_entity_poly.type
_entity_poly.pdbx_seq_one_letter_code
_entity_poly.pdbx_strand_id
1 'polypeptide(L)'
;MPSCQPPEELLQAIDEFNRGDWFECHETLEELWVGEKGELRDFYQGVLQLAVALYHWRNGNWKGALILLEGGRDCLSRVSAVCLGVDVEGL
;
A
#
# COMPACT_ATOMS: atom_id res chain seq x y z
N MET A 1 7.27 13.99 20.57
CA MET A 1 7.18 13.68 19.13
C MET A 1 6.75 12.22 19.04
N PRO A 2 5.60 11.86 18.46
CA PRO A 2 5.34 10.45 18.18
C PRO A 2 6.48 9.93 17.29
N SER A 3 6.95 8.74 17.61
CA SER A 3 8.14 8.11 17.04
C SER A 3 8.12 8.09 15.51
N CYS A 4 9.25 8.50 14.90
CA CYS A 4 9.54 8.47 13.46
C CYS A 4 9.69 7.03 12.91
N GLN A 5 9.13 6.04 13.60
CA GLN A 5 9.35 4.63 13.32
C GLN A 5 8.06 4.05 12.71
N PRO A 6 8.14 3.37 11.55
CA PRO A 6 6.99 2.72 10.98
C PRO A 6 6.41 1.70 11.97
N PRO A 7 5.07 1.50 11.97
CA PRO A 7 4.44 0.44 12.74
C PRO A 7 4.99 -0.92 12.29
N GLU A 8 4.99 -1.89 13.20
CA GLU A 8 5.55 -3.23 12.94
C GLU A 8 4.81 -3.92 11.80
N GLU A 9 3.49 -3.70 11.74
CA GLU A 9 2.60 -4.19 10.69
C GLU A 9 2.97 -3.60 9.32
N LEU A 10 3.47 -2.36 9.25
CA LEU A 10 3.94 -1.80 7.97
C LEU A 10 5.25 -2.46 7.54
N LEU A 11 6.15 -2.77 8.46
CA LEU A 11 7.38 -3.52 8.15
C LEU A 11 7.05 -4.94 7.67
N GLN A 12 6.07 -5.59 8.30
CA GLN A 12 5.56 -6.89 7.86
C GLN A 12 4.96 -6.81 6.44
N ALA A 13 4.07 -5.85 6.19
CA ALA A 13 3.45 -5.67 4.88
C ALA A 13 4.49 -5.42 3.77
N ILE A 14 5.58 -4.72 4.07
CA ILE A 14 6.70 -4.51 3.14
C ILE A 14 7.42 -5.84 2.84
N ASP A 15 7.67 -6.69 3.83
CA ASP A 15 8.27 -8.02 3.60
C ASP A 15 7.37 -8.89 2.72
N GLU A 16 6.08 -8.94 3.04
CA GLU A 16 5.06 -9.69 2.29
C GLU A 16 4.99 -9.21 0.84
N PHE A 17 4.94 -7.89 0.62
CA PHE A 17 4.93 -7.31 -0.72
C PHE A 17 6.17 -7.72 -1.54
N ASN A 18 7.35 -7.61 -0.92
CA ASN A 18 8.63 -7.93 -1.58
C ASN A 18 8.78 -9.41 -1.92
N ARG A 19 8.13 -10.29 -1.16
CA ARG A 19 8.10 -11.74 -1.40
C ARG A 19 7.03 -12.17 -2.41
N GLY A 20 6.13 -11.27 -2.80
CA GLY A 20 5.01 -11.56 -3.69
C GLY A 20 3.81 -12.16 -2.95
N ASP A 21 3.78 -12.10 -1.62
CA ASP A 21 2.66 -12.50 -0.76
C ASP A 21 1.64 -11.33 -0.71
N TRP A 22 1.18 -10.91 -1.90
CA TRP A 22 0.44 -9.65 -2.08
C TRP A 22 -0.97 -9.66 -1.50
N PHE A 23 -1.56 -10.84 -1.32
CA PHE A 23 -2.88 -10.93 -0.68
C PHE A 23 -2.75 -10.72 0.83
N GLU A 24 -1.74 -11.34 1.44
CA GLU A 24 -1.39 -11.17 2.84
C GLU A 24 -1.02 -9.71 3.14
N CYS A 25 -0.17 -9.11 2.28
CA CYS A 25 0.17 -7.69 2.33
C CYS A 25 -1.08 -6.78 2.32
N HIS A 26 -2.08 -7.11 1.49
CA HIS A 26 -3.32 -6.36 1.43
C HIS A 26 -4.09 -6.42 2.76
N GLU A 27 -4.23 -7.60 3.37
CA GLU A 27 -4.93 -7.77 4.64
C GLU A 27 -4.21 -7.02 5.77
N THR A 28 -2.88 -7.13 5.87
CA THR A 28 -2.10 -6.41 6.89
C THR A 28 -2.20 -4.88 6.73
N LEU A 29 -2.18 -4.37 5.50
CA LEU A 29 -2.38 -2.93 5.26
C LEU A 29 -3.82 -2.47 5.50
N GLU A 30 -4.82 -3.34 5.30
CA GLU A 30 -6.22 -3.01 5.59
C GLU A 30 -6.40 -2.70 7.09
N GLU A 31 -5.78 -3.47 7.98
CA GLU A 31 -5.82 -3.20 9.43
C GLU A 31 -5.27 -1.83 9.79
N LEU A 32 -4.16 -1.42 9.17
CA LEU A 32 -3.56 -0.09 9.36
C LEU A 32 -4.37 1.04 8.74
N TRP A 33 -5.04 0.77 7.62
CA TRP A 33 -5.88 1.75 6.92
C TRP A 33 -7.19 2.04 7.67
N VAL A 34 -7.74 1.07 8.37
CA VAL A 34 -9.01 1.21 9.10
C VAL A 34 -8.88 2.26 10.20
N GLY A 35 -9.65 3.33 10.07
CA GLY A 35 -9.70 4.43 11.05
C GLY A 35 -8.72 5.58 10.79
N GLU A 36 -7.78 5.41 9.86
CA GLU A 36 -6.82 6.44 9.50
C GLU A 36 -7.46 7.55 8.63
N LYS A 37 -6.88 8.76 8.68
CA LYS A 37 -7.36 9.95 7.96
C LYS A 37 -6.21 10.72 7.29
N GLY A 38 -6.56 11.59 6.36
CA GLY A 38 -5.59 12.46 5.69
C GLY A 38 -4.54 11.66 4.92
N GLU A 39 -3.30 12.14 4.97
CA GLU A 39 -2.18 11.59 4.19
C GLU A 39 -1.90 10.11 4.47
N LEU A 40 -1.95 9.68 5.73
CA LEU A 40 -1.71 8.28 6.09
C LEU A 40 -2.80 7.36 5.52
N ARG A 41 -4.05 7.84 5.43
CA ARG A 41 -5.14 7.08 4.80
C ARG A 41 -4.88 6.88 3.32
N ASP A 42 -4.47 7.95 2.62
CA ASP A 42 -4.12 7.91 1.21
C ASP A 42 -2.89 7.02 0.96
N PHE A 43 -1.90 7.06 1.85
CA PHE A 43 -0.72 6.19 1.81
C PHE A 43 -1.11 4.72 1.90
N TYR A 44 -1.78 4.30 2.98
CA TYR A 44 -2.15 2.90 3.14
C TYR A 44 -3.09 2.43 2.03
N GLN A 45 -4.08 3.25 1.66
CA GLN A 45 -5.00 2.93 0.57
C GLN A 45 -4.27 2.76 -0.77
N GLY A 46 -3.27 3.60 -1.04
CA GLY A 46 -2.46 3.51 -2.23
C GLY A 46 -1.68 2.19 -2.29
N VAL A 47 -0.90 1.90 -1.27
CA VAL A 47 -0.05 0.70 -1.22
C VAL A 47 -0.88 -0.58 -1.21
N LEU A 48 -1.99 -0.64 -0.46
CA LEU A 48 -2.85 -1.83 -0.42
C LEU A 48 -3.51 -2.08 -1.79
N GLN A 49 -3.86 -1.02 -2.53
CA GLN A 49 -4.38 -1.16 -3.89
C GLN A 49 -3.32 -1.65 -4.88
N LEU A 50 -2.06 -1.23 -4.74
CA LEU A 50 -0.96 -1.80 -5.52
C LEU A 50 -0.77 -3.29 -5.23
N ALA A 51 -0.80 -3.70 -3.95
CA ALA A 51 -0.68 -5.10 -3.55
C ALA A 51 -1.81 -5.95 -4.19
N VAL A 52 -3.07 -5.57 -3.98
CA VAL A 52 -4.19 -6.33 -4.57
C VAL A 52 -4.22 -6.26 -6.10
N ALA A 53 -3.69 -5.18 -6.72
CA ALA A 53 -3.53 -5.12 -8.17
C ALA A 53 -2.56 -6.18 -8.69
N LEU A 54 -1.41 -6.37 -8.03
CA LEU A 54 -0.44 -7.41 -8.39
C LEU A 54 -0.99 -8.82 -8.16
N TYR A 55 -1.76 -9.01 -7.10
CA TYR A 55 -2.51 -10.24 -6.88
C TYR A 55 -3.51 -10.53 -8.03
N HIS A 56 -4.28 -9.53 -8.45
CA HIS A 56 -5.19 -9.64 -9.60
C HIS A 56 -4.45 -9.95 -10.90
N TRP A 57 -3.32 -9.28 -11.12
CA TRP A 57 -2.45 -9.51 -12.27
C TRP A 57 -1.98 -10.96 -12.30
N ARG A 58 -1.43 -11.49 -11.19
CA ARG A 58 -0.99 -12.89 -11.08
C ARG A 58 -2.09 -13.90 -11.42
N ASN A 59 -3.33 -13.59 -11.07
CA ASN A 59 -4.47 -14.47 -11.29
C ASN A 59 -5.16 -14.27 -12.65
N GLY A 60 -4.57 -13.48 -13.57
CA GLY A 60 -5.10 -13.25 -14.91
C GLY A 60 -6.27 -12.26 -14.97
N ASN A 61 -6.58 -11.58 -13.87
CA ASN A 61 -7.59 -10.51 -13.84
C ASN A 61 -6.96 -9.16 -14.20
N TRP A 62 -6.53 -9.03 -15.45
CA TRP A 62 -5.80 -7.85 -15.95
C TRP A 62 -6.61 -6.56 -15.84
N LYS A 63 -7.92 -6.63 -16.12
CA LYS A 63 -8.80 -5.46 -16.05
C LYS A 63 -8.93 -4.96 -14.61
N GLY A 64 -9.12 -5.88 -13.65
CA GLY A 64 -9.18 -5.53 -12.24
C GLY A 64 -7.85 -4.96 -11.74
N ALA A 65 -6.73 -5.56 -12.16
CA ALA A 65 -5.40 -5.07 -11.83
C ALA A 65 -5.20 -3.62 -12.30
N LEU A 66 -5.55 -3.28 -13.54
CA LEU A 66 -5.37 -1.93 -14.08
C LEU A 66 -6.18 -0.88 -13.30
N ILE A 67 -7.44 -1.19 -12.97
CA ILE A 67 -8.30 -0.29 -12.18
C ILE A 67 -7.69 -0.02 -10.80
N LEU A 68 -7.16 -1.05 -10.15
CA LEU A 68 -6.53 -0.93 -8.83
C LEU A 68 -5.20 -0.19 -8.90
N LEU A 69 -4.39 -0.41 -9.95
CA LEU A 69 -3.16 0.36 -10.17
C LEU A 69 -3.44 1.85 -10.35
N GLU A 70 -4.46 2.21 -11.14
CA GLU A 70 -4.86 3.61 -11.34
C GLU A 70 -5.33 4.25 -10.03
N GLY A 71 -6.22 3.57 -9.29
CA GLY A 71 -6.68 4.04 -7.98
C GLY A 71 -5.54 4.21 -6.97
N GLY A 72 -4.62 3.23 -6.94
CA GLY A 72 -3.48 3.24 -6.02
C GLY A 72 -2.54 4.40 -6.31
N ARG A 73 -2.20 4.62 -7.58
CA ARG A 73 -1.41 5.77 -8.03
C ARG A 73 -2.08 7.10 -7.70
N ASP A 74 -3.37 7.21 -7.93
CA ASP A 74 -4.11 8.44 -7.64
C ASP A 74 -4.09 8.75 -6.13
N CYS A 75 -4.14 7.73 -5.27
CA CYS A 75 -3.96 7.89 -3.83
C CYS A 75 -2.55 8.36 -3.47
N LEU A 76 -1.52 7.67 -3.98
CA LEU A 76 -0.12 8.00 -3.68
C LEU A 76 0.29 9.38 -4.22
N SER A 77 -0.35 9.88 -5.28
CA SER A 77 -0.13 11.25 -5.78
C SER A 77 -0.47 12.36 -4.76
N ARG A 78 -1.24 12.04 -3.71
CA ARG A 78 -1.61 12.97 -2.62
C ARG A 78 -0.73 12.82 -1.39
N VAL A 79 0.24 11.91 -1.42
CA VAL A 79 1.15 11.60 -0.32
C VAL A 79 2.49 12.27 -0.56
N SER A 80 3.17 12.71 0.50
CA SER A 80 4.54 13.20 0.42
C SER A 80 5.49 12.15 -0.16
N ALA A 81 6.54 12.61 -0.86
CA ALA A 81 7.53 11.72 -1.48
C ALA A 81 8.16 10.70 -0.52
N VAL A 82 8.19 11.01 0.78
CA VAL A 82 8.53 10.05 1.83
C VAL A 82 7.44 10.05 2.89
N CYS A 83 6.91 8.87 3.21
CA CYS A 83 5.88 8.67 4.23
C CYS A 83 6.26 7.48 5.13
N LEU A 84 6.30 7.68 6.45
CA LEU A 84 6.70 6.65 7.43
C LEU A 84 8.08 5.99 7.14
N GLY A 85 8.97 6.69 6.45
CA GLY A 85 10.28 6.18 6.02
C GLY A 85 10.27 5.36 4.73
N VAL A 86 9.11 5.22 4.07
CA VAL A 86 8.96 4.64 2.74
C VAL A 86 9.13 5.73 1.68
N ASP A 87 9.97 5.46 0.68
CA ASP A 87 10.08 6.26 -0.54
C ASP A 87 8.86 5.99 -1.42
N VAL A 88 7.91 6.93 -1.42
CA VAL A 88 6.64 6.84 -2.16
C VAL A 88 6.83 7.22 -3.62
N GLU A 89 7.76 8.11 -3.93
CA GLU A 89 8.05 8.53 -5.31
C GLU A 89 8.69 7.40 -6.12
N GLY A 90 9.41 6.49 -5.46
CA GLY A 90 10.03 5.31 -6.07
C GLY A 90 9.13 4.09 -6.27
N LEU A 91 7.84 4.14 -5.88
CA LEU A 91 6.89 3.01 -5.99
C LEU A 91 6.31 2.80 -7.39
#